data_AF-A0A2V6Z1B3-F1
#
_entry.id   AF-A0A2V6Z1B3-F1
#
_cell.length_a   1.000
_cell.length_b   1.000
_cell.length_c   1.000
_cell.angle_alpha   90.00
_cell.angle_beta   90.00
_cell.angle_gamma   90.00
#
_symmetry.space_group_name_H-M   'P 1'
#
loop_
_entity.id
_entity.type
_entity.pdbx_description
1 polymer ?
#
loop_
_entity_poly.entity_id
_entity_poly.type
_entity_poly.pdbx_seq_one_letter_code
_entity_poly.pdbx_strand_id
1 'polypeptide(L)'
;PIRPADFTRGQFKGGSTVRDIFRAMTLGLDGSPMPSFADSMREEERWAISYYVLSLSAWKDPLTGELLDLPAGARAALNSPDVVADHPRFALDPARPDRLAGENAKPRTLYPGIRE
;
A
#
# COMPACT_ATOMS: atom_id res chain seq x y z
N PRO A 1 3.73 -10.16 27.80
CA PRO A 1 3.12 -10.32 26.47
C PRO A 1 3.61 -9.26 25.47
N ILE A 2 4.11 -9.69 24.31
CA ILE A 2 4.57 -8.77 23.26
C ILE A 2 3.37 -8.23 22.50
N ARG A 3 3.27 -6.90 22.37
CA ARG A 3 2.18 -6.27 21.64
C ARG A 3 2.38 -6.41 20.12
N PRO A 4 1.33 -6.74 19.36
CA PRO A 4 1.35 -6.68 17.90
C PRO A 4 1.70 -5.28 17.39
N ALA A 5 2.27 -5.20 16.18
CA ALA A 5 2.54 -3.93 15.53
C ALA A 5 1.23 -3.30 15.01
N ASP A 6 1.17 -1.98 15.01
CA ASP A 6 0.09 -1.21 14.38
C ASP A 6 0.44 -0.98 12.90
N PHE A 7 -0.11 -1.81 12.01
CA PHE A 7 0.18 -1.78 10.57
C PHE A 7 -0.30 -0.48 9.89
N THR A 8 -1.20 0.26 10.52
CA THR A 8 -1.65 1.55 9.97
C THR A 8 -0.54 2.61 10.01
N ARG A 9 0.48 2.44 10.87
CA ARG A 9 1.60 3.39 11.01
C ARG A 9 2.68 3.25 9.94
N GLY A 10 2.66 2.18 9.13
CA GLY A 10 3.74 1.87 8.18
C GLY A 10 5.08 1.51 8.82
N GLN A 11 5.12 1.35 10.15
CA GLN A 11 6.32 0.98 10.89
C GLN A 11 6.28 -0.52 11.20
N PHE A 12 6.98 -1.30 10.38
CA PHE A 12 7.07 -2.74 10.51
C PHE A 12 8.39 -3.16 11.14
N LYS A 13 8.37 -4.18 12.01
CA LYS A 13 9.55 -4.67 12.73
C LYS A 13 10.63 -5.27 11.81
N GLY A 14 10.23 -5.79 10.65
CA GLY A 14 11.11 -6.44 9.68
C GLY A 14 11.61 -5.53 8.55
N GLY A 15 11.17 -4.28 8.47
CA GLY A 15 11.38 -3.38 7.33
C GLY A 15 10.06 -3.03 6.62
N SER A 16 10.02 -1.88 5.96
CA SER A 16 8.81 -1.30 5.37
C SER A 16 8.51 -1.72 3.93
N THR A 17 9.35 -2.57 3.33
CA THR A 17 9.12 -3.04 1.97
C THR A 17 8.19 -4.26 1.96
N VAL A 18 7.47 -4.48 0.86
CA VAL A 18 6.62 -5.67 0.70
C VAL A 18 7.41 -6.97 0.85
N ARG A 19 8.69 -6.99 0.44
CA ARG A 19 9.59 -8.14 0.59
C ARG A 19 9.90 -8.44 2.05
N ASP A 20 10.01 -7.41 2.87
CA ASP A 20 10.22 -7.56 4.31
C ASP A 20 9.00 -8.13 5.01
N ILE A 21 7.80 -7.68 4.63
CA ILE A 21 6.53 -8.20 5.12
C ILE A 21 6.37 -9.67 4.71
N PHE A 22 6.67 -10.00 3.45
CA PHE A 22 6.63 -11.38 2.96
C PHE A 22 7.62 -12.29 3.71
N ARG A 23 8.82 -11.78 4.00
CA ARG A 23 9.80 -12.51 4.81
C ARG A 23 9.27 -12.77 6.21
N ALA A 24 8.66 -11.79 6.86
CA ALA A 24 8.04 -11.96 8.19
C ALA A 24 6.86 -12.95 8.16
N MET A 25 6.04 -12.96 7.10
CA MET A 25 4.99 -13.95 6.90
C MET A 25 5.55 -15.37 6.72
N THR A 26 6.68 -15.50 6.01
CA THR A 26 7.26 -16.80 5.67
C THR A 26 8.08 -17.38 6.82
N LEU A 27 8.85 -16.57 7.55
CA LEU A 27 9.72 -17.05 8.63
C LEU A 27 9.07 -16.94 10.02
N GLY A 28 8.04 -16.11 10.16
CA GLY A 28 7.59 -15.65 11.47
C GLY A 28 8.56 -14.60 12.05
N LEU A 29 8.32 -14.23 13.31
CA LEU A 29 9.19 -13.31 14.04
C LEU A 29 9.65 -13.96 15.35
N ASP A 30 10.92 -14.37 15.37
CA ASP A 30 11.56 -14.98 16.53
C ASP A 30 11.43 -14.09 17.77
N GLY A 31 11.17 -14.73 18.91
CA GLY A 31 10.93 -14.05 20.17
C GLY A 31 9.57 -13.37 20.26
N SER A 32 8.70 -13.44 19.23
CA SER A 32 7.31 -12.97 19.27
C SER A 32 6.32 -14.14 19.13
N PRO A 33 5.03 -13.96 19.51
CA PRO A 33 4.02 -14.98 19.31
C PRO A 33 3.56 -15.14 17.84
N MET A 34 4.16 -14.43 16.88
CA MET A 34 3.81 -14.51 15.46
C MET A 34 4.51 -15.71 14.80
N PRO A 35 3.76 -16.76 14.39
CA PRO A 35 4.34 -17.95 13.79
C PRO A 35 4.74 -17.72 12.32
N SER A 36 5.42 -18.70 11.74
CA SER A 36 5.54 -18.83 10.29
C SER A 36 4.21 -19.26 9.67
N PHE A 37 3.91 -18.73 8.48
CA PHE A 37 2.79 -19.14 7.64
C PHE A 37 3.24 -19.92 6.38
N ALA A 38 4.50 -20.39 6.35
CA ALA A 38 5.02 -21.12 5.20
C ALA A 38 4.28 -22.45 4.96
N ASP A 39 3.91 -23.14 6.04
CA ASP A 39 3.25 -24.46 5.97
C ASP A 39 1.73 -24.38 5.80
N SER A 40 1.13 -23.24 6.15
CA SER A 40 -0.33 -23.05 6.17
C SER A 40 -0.89 -22.28 4.96
N MET A 41 -0.03 -21.61 4.19
CA MET A 41 -0.43 -20.78 3.05
C MET A 41 0.51 -21.01 1.87
N ARG A 42 -0.02 -20.91 0.64
CA ARG A 42 0.78 -20.92 -0.58
C ARG A 42 1.58 -19.62 -0.74
N GLU A 43 2.60 -19.64 -1.58
CA GLU A 43 3.44 -18.46 -1.80
C GLU A 43 2.63 -17.26 -2.34
N GLU A 44 1.74 -17.50 -3.29
CA GLU A 44 0.91 -16.46 -3.90
C GLU A 44 -0.03 -15.81 -2.87
N GLU A 45 -0.55 -16.60 -1.93
CA GLU A 45 -1.40 -16.12 -0.85
C GLU A 45 -0.61 -15.26 0.14
N ARG A 46 0.63 -15.68 0.47
CA ARG A 46 1.53 -14.87 1.33
C ARG A 46 1.89 -13.55 0.65
N TRP A 47 2.11 -13.54 -0.66
CA TRP A 47 2.31 -12.29 -1.42
C TRP A 47 1.08 -11.39 -1.38
N ALA A 48 -0.11 -11.94 -1.66
CA ALA A 48 -1.36 -11.19 -1.63
C ALA A 48 -1.61 -10.54 -0.26
N ILE A 49 -1.40 -11.29 0.83
CA ILE A 49 -1.51 -10.76 2.20
C ILE A 49 -0.45 -9.70 2.47
N SER A 50 0.79 -9.87 1.98
CA SER A 50 1.86 -8.89 2.18
C SER A 50 1.50 -7.55 1.51
N TYR A 51 0.94 -7.57 0.31
CA TYR A 51 0.42 -6.37 -0.35
C TYR A 51 -0.77 -5.76 0.40
N TYR A 52 -1.68 -6.61 0.90
CA TYR A 52 -2.81 -6.14 1.71
C TYR A 52 -2.34 -5.44 2.99
N VAL A 53 -1.39 -6.03 3.73
CA VAL A 53 -0.81 -5.43 4.94
C VAL A 53 -0.11 -4.10 4.62
N LEU A 54 0.64 -4.04 3.51
CA LEU A 54 1.24 -2.79 3.05
C LEU A 54 0.18 -1.73 2.74
N SER A 55 -0.95 -2.13 2.13
CA SER A 55 -2.04 -1.20 1.82
C SER A 55 -2.67 -0.57 3.07
N LEU A 56 -2.61 -1.22 4.23
CA LEU A 56 -3.07 -0.65 5.50
C LEU A 56 -2.22 0.56 5.92
N SER A 57 -0.96 0.60 5.49
CA SER A 57 -0.05 1.73 5.72
C SER A 57 -0.11 2.80 4.64
N ALA A 58 -0.61 2.47 3.44
CA ALA A 58 -0.71 3.38 2.29
C ALA A 58 -1.64 4.57 2.52
N TRP A 59 -2.42 4.54 3.60
CA TRP A 59 -3.24 5.66 4.04
C TRP A 59 -2.47 6.70 4.84
N LYS A 60 -1.15 6.55 5.00
CA LYS A 60 -0.31 7.56 5.64
C LYS A 60 0.71 8.15 4.69
N ASP A 61 0.85 9.46 4.74
CA ASP A 61 1.91 10.17 4.03
C ASP A 61 3.28 9.68 4.54
N PRO A 62 4.16 9.17 3.66
CA PRO A 62 5.46 8.62 4.05
C PRO A 62 6.42 9.66 4.65
N LEU A 63 6.19 10.96 4.44
CA LEU A 63 7.04 12.04 4.96
C LEU A 63 6.57 12.53 6.33
N THR A 64 5.26 12.54 6.58
CA THR A 64 4.68 13.11 7.79
C THR A 64 4.13 12.06 8.76
N GLY A 65 3.80 10.85 8.29
CA GLY A 65 3.16 9.81 9.09
C GLY A 65 1.71 10.13 9.48
N GLU A 66 1.16 11.20 8.93
CA GLU A 66 -0.25 11.59 9.06
C GLU A 66 -1.09 10.81 8.06
N LEU A 67 -2.39 10.69 8.34
CA LEU A 67 -3.31 10.09 7.38
C LEU A 67 -3.37 10.97 6.12
N LEU A 68 -3.25 10.35 4.94
CA LEU A 68 -3.55 10.97 3.67
C LEU A 68 -4.98 11.49 3.70
N ASP A 69 -5.13 12.82 3.69
CA ASP A 69 -6.42 13.49 3.68
C ASP A 69 -7.07 13.30 2.31
N LEU A 70 -7.75 12.16 2.18
CA LEU A 70 -8.45 11.73 0.98
C LEU A 70 -9.92 12.10 1.13
N PRO A 71 -10.47 12.94 0.24
CA PRO A 71 -11.90 13.24 0.29
C PRO A 71 -12.70 11.94 0.18
N ALA A 72 -13.81 11.84 0.90
CA ALA A 72 -14.62 10.61 0.98
C ALA A 72 -15.01 10.07 -0.42
N GLY A 73 -15.24 10.97 -1.39
CA GLY A 73 -15.49 10.62 -2.79
C GLY A 73 -14.30 9.93 -3.48
N ALA A 74 -13.06 10.42 -3.27
CA ALA A 74 -11.86 9.77 -3.81
C ALA A 74 -11.65 8.39 -3.19
N ARG A 75 -11.91 8.25 -1.89
CA ARG A 75 -11.81 6.96 -1.20
C ARG A 75 -12.84 5.96 -1.70
N ALA A 76 -14.06 6.40 -1.99
CA ALA A 76 -15.08 5.56 -2.60
C ALA A 76 -14.68 5.13 -4.03
N ALA A 77 -14.12 6.05 -4.82
CA ALA A 77 -13.64 5.77 -6.17
C ALA A 77 -12.48 4.74 -6.18
N LEU A 78 -11.49 4.84 -5.28
CA LEU A 78 -10.38 3.89 -5.18
C LEU A 78 -10.83 2.45 -4.80
N ASN A 79 -11.96 2.32 -4.11
CA ASN A 79 -12.52 1.02 -3.73
C ASN A 79 -13.53 0.49 -4.74
N SER A 80 -13.85 1.24 -5.80
CA SER A 80 -14.79 0.80 -6.82
C SER A 80 -14.09 -0.08 -7.86
N PRO A 81 -14.65 -1.25 -8.19
CA PRO A 81 -14.11 -2.10 -9.26
C PRO A 81 -14.20 -1.44 -10.65
N ASP A 82 -15.02 -0.40 -10.81
CA ASP A 82 -15.21 0.31 -12.08
C ASP A 82 -14.09 1.31 -12.39
N VAL A 83 -13.31 1.70 -11.37
CA VAL A 83 -12.23 2.68 -11.49
C VAL A 83 -10.91 1.94 -11.68
N VAL A 84 -10.70 1.45 -12.90
CA VAL A 84 -9.45 0.81 -13.30
C VAL A 84 -8.59 1.81 -14.08
N ALA A 85 -7.36 2.01 -13.63
CA ALA A 85 -6.37 2.77 -14.39
C ALA A 85 -5.45 1.79 -15.13
N ASP A 86 -5.55 1.76 -16.47
CA ASP A 86 -4.70 0.91 -17.33
C ASP A 86 -3.20 1.29 -17.27
N HIS A 87 -2.87 2.46 -16.73
CA HIS A 87 -1.50 2.95 -16.59
C HIS A 87 -1.36 3.84 -15.34
N PRO A 88 -0.22 3.83 -14.62
CA PRO A 88 0.02 4.67 -13.44
C PRO A 88 -0.23 6.16 -13.63
N ARG A 89 -0.03 6.67 -14.85
CA ARG A 89 -0.24 8.09 -15.22
C ARG A 89 -1.70 8.52 -15.20
N PHE A 90 -2.62 7.56 -15.29
CA PHE A 90 -4.07 7.76 -15.24
C PHE A 90 -4.66 7.36 -13.88
N ALA A 91 -3.82 7.03 -12.89
CA ALA A 91 -4.30 6.75 -11.54
C ALA A 91 -5.06 7.96 -10.98
N LEU A 92 -6.10 7.67 -10.18
CA LEU A 92 -6.93 8.68 -9.53
C LEU A 92 -6.05 9.65 -8.73
N ASP A 93 -6.27 10.95 -8.92
CA ASP A 93 -5.61 12.00 -8.15
C ASP A 93 -6.46 12.34 -6.90
N PRO A 94 -5.97 12.09 -5.68
CA PRO A 94 -6.62 12.48 -4.43
C PRO A 94 -7.00 13.97 -4.37
N ALA A 95 -6.14 14.83 -4.94
CA ALA A 95 -6.31 16.28 -4.91
C ALA A 95 -7.25 16.78 -6.01
N ARG A 96 -7.62 15.92 -6.97
CA ARG A 96 -8.51 16.22 -8.10
C ARG A 96 -9.41 15.02 -8.41
N PRO A 97 -10.38 14.70 -7.53
CA PRO A 97 -11.23 13.53 -7.67
C PRO A 97 -12.09 13.55 -8.94
N ASP A 98 -12.34 14.73 -9.50
CA ASP A 98 -13.19 14.94 -10.68
C ASP A 98 -12.51 14.51 -11.99
N ARG A 99 -11.19 14.35 -12.00
CA ARG A 99 -10.43 13.84 -13.16
C ARG A 99 -10.31 12.33 -13.05
N LEU A 100 -11.31 11.63 -13.56
CA LEU A 100 -11.29 10.18 -13.68
C LEU A 100 -10.27 9.73 -14.74
N ALA A 101 -9.75 8.52 -14.54
CA ALA A 101 -8.85 7.83 -15.45
C ALA A 101 -9.44 7.80 -16.87
N GLY A 102 -8.76 8.44 -17.84
CA GLY A 102 -9.16 8.42 -19.26
C GLY A 102 -9.16 9.78 -19.96
N GLU A 103 -9.13 10.89 -19.23
CA GLU A 103 -9.00 12.20 -19.87
C GLU A 103 -7.56 12.42 -20.37
N ASN A 104 -7.41 12.85 -21.63
CA ASN A 104 -6.14 13.25 -22.27
C ASN A 104 -5.51 14.45 -21.54
N ALA A 105 -4.97 14.22 -20.34
CA ALA A 105 -4.34 15.23 -19.52
C ALA A 105 -2.82 15.27 -19.77
N LYS A 106 -2.28 16.49 -19.81
CA LYS A 106 -0.84 16.77 -19.93
C LYS A 106 -0.05 15.95 -18.90
N PRO A 107 1.07 15.30 -19.28
CA PRO A 107 1.79 14.39 -18.40
C PRO A 107 2.19 15.06 -17.09
N ARG A 108 1.98 14.35 -15.97
CA ARG A 108 2.36 14.82 -14.64
C ARG A 108 3.86 14.65 -14.45
N THR A 109 4.56 15.73 -14.14
CA THR A 109 5.93 15.66 -13.62
C THR A 109 5.84 15.42 -12.10
N LEU A 110 5.86 14.15 -11.69
CA LEU A 110 5.80 13.79 -10.26
C LEU A 110 7.13 14.05 -9.53
N TYR A 111 8.24 14.16 -10.27
CA TYR A 111 9.56 14.53 -9.75
C TYR A 111 10.31 15.43 -10.73
N PRO A 112 10.83 16.59 -10.31
CA PRO A 112 11.70 17.40 -11.14
C PRO A 112 13.10 16.79 -11.12
N GLY A 113 13.40 15.85 -12.04
CA GLY A 113 14.78 15.37 -12.15
C GLY A 113 15.02 14.03 -12.86
N ILE A 114 14.00 13.23 -13.14
CA ILE A 114 14.17 11.99 -13.89
C ILE A 114 13.37 12.12 -15.18
N ARG A 115 14.08 12.25 -16.30
CA ARG A 115 13.52 12.05 -17.63
C ARG A 115 13.60 10.56 -17.94
N GLU A 116 12.53 10.00 -18.49
CA GLU A 116 12.58 8.67 -19.15
C GLU A 116 13.66 8.66 -20.25
#